data_AF-A0A842UDE5-F1
#
_entry.id   AF-A0A842UDE5-F1
#
_cell.length_a   1.000
_cell.length_b   1.000
_cell.length_c   1.000
_cell.angle_alpha   90.00
_cell.angle_beta   90.00
_cell.angle_gamma   90.00
#
_symmetry.space_group_name_H-M   'P 1'
#
loop_
_entity.id
_entity.type
_entity.pdbx_description
1 polymer ?
#
loop_
_entity_poly.entity_id
_entity_poly.type
_entity_poly.pdbx_seq_one_letter_code
_entity_poly.pdbx_strand_id
1 'polypeptide(L)'
;MQRGRKPGYKHSDETKDKIRQGRQGKGQDEETRSKISKSMRGRSKNPEHREALSDSLRDLERKCMRRFLELKAEYPGHEDFFEAHKSEILFAMRSIKSEKELRDIRKYFETVPIEYAPENVTSYQYASSSCYAQEDAMIALLDAASFLRKFRSTNTENPTIH
;
A
#
# COMPACT_ATOMS: atom_id res chain seq x y z
N MET A 1 -29.41 -37.51 -14.03
CA MET A 1 -27.92 -37.56 -13.92
C MET A 1 -27.43 -36.30 -13.24
N GLN A 2 -26.90 -36.39 -12.03
CA GLN A 2 -26.36 -35.24 -11.32
C GLN A 2 -24.92 -35.01 -11.81
N ARG A 3 -24.70 -33.96 -12.61
CA ARG A 3 -23.36 -33.61 -13.14
C ARG A 3 -22.66 -32.70 -12.13
N GLY A 4 -21.69 -33.25 -11.39
CA GLY A 4 -20.78 -32.48 -10.55
C GLY A 4 -20.90 -32.74 -9.04
N ARG A 5 -19.87 -32.30 -8.31
CA ARG A 5 -19.84 -32.33 -6.84
C ARG A 5 -20.79 -31.27 -6.27
N LYS A 6 -21.33 -31.51 -5.07
CA LYS A 6 -22.23 -30.57 -4.39
C LYS A 6 -21.54 -29.20 -4.20
N PRO A 7 -22.27 -28.07 -4.32
CA PRO A 7 -21.74 -26.75 -3.96
C PRO A 7 -21.14 -26.77 -2.55
N GLY A 8 -19.97 -26.13 -2.39
CA GLY A 8 -19.24 -26.13 -1.11
C GLY A 8 -18.35 -27.35 -0.86
N TYR A 9 -18.23 -28.27 -1.81
CA TYR A 9 -17.27 -29.38 -1.71
C TYR A 9 -15.84 -28.86 -1.54
N LYS A 10 -15.15 -29.28 -0.47
CA LYS A 10 -13.75 -28.93 -0.19
C LYS A 10 -12.83 -30.00 -0.76
N HIS A 11 -11.87 -29.59 -1.60
CA HIS A 11 -10.81 -30.47 -2.07
C HIS A 11 -9.85 -30.86 -0.95
N SER A 12 -9.34 -32.10 -0.97
CA SER A 12 -8.21 -32.50 -0.14
C SER A 12 -6.97 -31.69 -0.51
N ASP A 13 -6.04 -31.55 0.43
CA ASP A 13 -4.81 -30.78 0.19
C ASP A 13 -3.97 -31.40 -0.93
N GLU A 14 -3.88 -32.73 -1.00
CA GLU A 14 -3.25 -33.45 -2.11
C GLU A 14 -3.86 -33.06 -3.49
N THR A 15 -5.19 -32.89 -3.56
CA THR A 15 -5.85 -32.47 -4.81
C THR A 15 -5.53 -31.01 -5.15
N LYS A 16 -5.49 -30.12 -4.14
CA LYS A 16 -5.10 -28.72 -4.34
C LYS A 16 -3.66 -28.62 -4.85
N ASP A 17 -2.76 -29.43 -4.31
CA ASP A 17 -1.36 -29.48 -4.73
C ASP A 17 -1.20 -29.96 -6.16
N LYS A 18 -1.93 -31.01 -6.57
CA LYS A 18 -1.97 -31.46 -7.97
C LYS A 18 -2.47 -30.37 -8.91
N ILE A 19 -3.53 -29.63 -8.54
CA ILE A 19 -4.05 -28.51 -9.33
C ILE A 19 -3.01 -27.39 -9.43
N ARG A 20 -2.34 -27.07 -8.30
CA ARG A 20 -1.30 -26.04 -8.25
C ARG A 20 -0.14 -26.41 -9.17
N GLN A 21 0.43 -27.60 -9.01
CA GLN A 21 1.54 -28.10 -9.85
C GLN A 21 1.16 -28.10 -11.34
N GLY A 22 -0.06 -28.54 -11.68
CA GLY A 22 -0.51 -28.57 -13.08
C GLY A 22 -0.70 -27.19 -13.73
N ARG A 23 -0.81 -26.12 -12.92
CA ARG A 23 -0.93 -24.72 -13.36
C ARG A 23 0.35 -23.92 -13.20
N GLN A 24 1.28 -24.39 -12.38
CA GLN A 24 2.56 -23.72 -12.15
C GLN A 24 3.34 -23.64 -13.48
N GLY A 25 3.87 -22.46 -13.80
CA GLY A 25 4.61 -22.20 -15.04
C GLY A 25 3.75 -22.07 -16.31
N LYS A 26 2.44 -22.35 -16.27
CA LYS A 26 1.55 -22.14 -17.43
C LYS A 26 1.06 -20.70 -17.46
N GLY A 27 1.82 -19.83 -18.12
CA GLY A 27 1.34 -18.51 -18.52
C GLY A 27 0.22 -18.61 -19.56
N GLN A 28 -0.67 -17.63 -19.61
CA GLN A 28 -1.54 -17.48 -20.76
C GLN A 28 -0.71 -17.04 -21.97
N ASP A 29 -0.86 -17.74 -23.09
CA ASP A 29 -0.24 -17.34 -24.36
C ASP A 29 -0.73 -15.96 -24.79
N GLU A 30 0.11 -15.26 -25.57
CA GLU A 30 -0.17 -13.90 -26.04
C GLU A 30 -1.50 -13.81 -26.80
N GLU A 31 -1.84 -14.83 -27.59
CA GLU A 31 -3.13 -14.92 -28.29
C GLU A 31 -4.31 -14.94 -27.31
N THR A 32 -4.18 -15.65 -26.19
CA THR A 32 -5.21 -15.74 -25.16
C THR A 32 -5.34 -14.41 -24.42
N ARG A 33 -4.22 -13.78 -24.06
CA ARG A 33 -4.20 -12.45 -23.44
C ARG A 33 -4.85 -11.40 -24.35
N SER A 34 -4.54 -11.46 -25.65
CA SER A 34 -5.12 -10.59 -26.68
C SER A 34 -6.64 -10.78 -26.80
N LYS A 35 -7.13 -12.03 -26.82
CA LYS A 35 -8.58 -12.32 -26.81
C LYS A 35 -9.27 -11.76 -25.56
N ILE A 36 -8.69 -11.95 -24.38
CA ILE A 36 -9.22 -11.40 -23.13
C ILE A 36 -9.26 -9.87 -23.19
N SER A 37 -8.15 -9.23 -23.58
CA SER A 37 -8.06 -7.78 -23.72
C SER A 37 -9.12 -7.22 -24.67
N LYS A 38 -9.28 -7.84 -25.86
CA LYS A 38 -10.32 -7.47 -26.83
C LYS A 38 -11.73 -7.62 -26.25
N SER A 39 -12.02 -8.71 -25.54
CA SER A 39 -13.34 -8.94 -24.94
C SER A 39 -13.68 -7.99 -23.79
N MET A 40 -12.66 -7.49 -23.09
CA MET A 40 -12.83 -6.55 -21.98
C MET A 40 -12.87 -5.09 -22.46
N ARG A 41 -12.25 -4.80 -23.62
CA ARG A 41 -12.26 -3.46 -24.21
C ARG A 41 -13.70 -3.05 -24.54
N GLY A 42 -14.08 -1.84 -24.12
CA GLY A 42 -15.43 -1.31 -24.35
C GLY A 42 -16.49 -1.77 -23.34
N ARG A 43 -16.17 -2.68 -22.41
CA ARG A 43 -17.06 -2.98 -21.29
C ARG A 43 -17.10 -1.79 -20.34
N SER A 44 -18.18 -1.01 -20.39
CA SER A 44 -18.42 0.03 -19.41
C SER A 44 -18.70 -0.61 -18.05
N LYS A 45 -18.02 -0.15 -17.01
CA LYS A 45 -18.41 -0.48 -15.64
C LYS A 45 -19.82 0.06 -15.39
N ASN A 46 -20.61 -0.67 -14.60
CA ASN A 46 -21.92 -0.24 -14.11
C ASN A 46 -21.77 1.16 -13.46
N PRO A 47 -22.67 2.13 -13.74
CA PRO A 47 -22.74 3.40 -13.02
C PRO A 47 -22.55 3.28 -11.51
N GLU A 48 -23.20 2.32 -10.84
CA GLU A 48 -23.05 2.09 -9.39
C GLU A 48 -21.60 1.79 -8.99
N HIS A 49 -20.88 1.03 -9.80
CA HIS A 49 -19.47 0.73 -9.56
C HIS A 49 -18.60 1.98 -9.68
N ARG A 50 -18.92 2.86 -10.62
CA ARG A 50 -18.19 4.13 -10.81
C ARG A 50 -18.45 5.08 -9.64
N GLU A 51 -19.69 5.16 -9.19
CA GLU A 51 -20.08 5.95 -8.02
C GLU A 51 -19.40 5.46 -6.75
N ALA A 52 -19.42 4.15 -6.49
CA ALA A 52 -18.73 3.55 -5.34
C ALA A 52 -17.21 3.84 -5.34
N LEU A 53 -16.57 3.79 -6.52
CA LEU A 53 -15.16 4.19 -6.65
C LEU A 53 -14.94 5.67 -6.37
N SER A 54 -15.82 6.54 -6.88
CA SER A 54 -15.76 7.98 -6.62
C SER A 54 -15.92 8.28 -5.12
N ASP A 55 -16.87 7.64 -4.45
CA ASP A 55 -17.10 7.83 -3.03
C ASP A 55 -15.94 7.32 -2.18
N SER A 56 -15.35 6.19 -2.55
CA SER A 56 -14.13 5.70 -1.90
C SER A 56 -12.96 6.67 -2.04
N LEU A 57 -12.82 7.34 -3.20
CA LEU A 57 -11.77 8.34 -3.39
C LEU A 57 -12.03 9.60 -2.56
N ARG A 58 -13.28 10.06 -2.49
CA ARG A 58 -13.68 11.19 -1.63
C ARG A 58 -13.45 10.89 -0.16
N ASP A 59 -13.76 9.67 0.30
CA ASP A 59 -13.52 9.25 1.67
C ASP A 59 -12.02 9.22 2.01
N LEU A 60 -11.18 8.73 1.09
CA LEU A 60 -9.73 8.76 1.23
C LEU A 60 -9.21 10.20 1.34
N GLU A 61 -9.68 11.10 0.49
CA GLU A 61 -9.32 12.52 0.51
C GLU A 61 -9.71 13.16 1.84
N ARG A 62 -10.92 12.90 2.34
CA ARG A 62 -11.38 13.35 3.67
C ARG A 62 -10.48 12.86 4.80
N LYS A 63 -10.06 11.59 4.76
CA LYS A 63 -9.15 11.00 5.76
C LYS A 63 -7.77 11.64 5.72
N CYS A 64 -7.20 11.83 4.53
CA CYS A 64 -5.91 12.50 4.36
C CYS A 64 -5.97 13.95 4.87
N MET A 65 -7.03 14.69 4.50
CA MET A 65 -7.24 16.06 4.98
C MET A 65 -7.39 16.13 6.51
N ARG A 66 -8.14 15.21 7.11
CA ARG A 66 -8.25 15.13 8.57
C ARG A 66 -6.89 14.95 9.22
N ARG A 67 -6.10 13.99 8.73
CA ARG A 67 -4.77 13.70 9.26
C ARG A 67 -3.80 14.88 9.07
N PHE A 68 -3.89 15.57 7.94
CA PHE A 68 -3.13 16.79 7.68
C PHE A 68 -3.44 17.89 8.70
N LEU A 69 -4.72 18.10 9.03
CA LEU A 69 -5.12 19.10 10.02
C LEU A 69 -4.69 18.73 11.44
N GLU A 70 -4.79 17.45 11.81
CA GLU A 70 -4.24 16.94 13.08
C GLU A 70 -2.74 17.23 13.17
N LEU A 71 -1.99 16.90 12.11
CA LEU A 71 -0.55 17.13 12.07
C LEU A 71 -0.22 18.63 12.14
N LYS A 72 -0.96 19.49 11.44
CA LYS A 72 -0.79 20.95 11.53
C LYS A 72 -1.02 21.46 12.96
N ALA A 73 -2.01 20.93 13.66
CA ALA A 73 -2.32 21.32 15.04
C ALA A 73 -1.27 20.82 16.07
N GLU A 74 -0.60 19.69 15.79
CA GLU A 74 0.47 19.16 16.65
C GLU A 74 1.75 20.03 16.62
N TYR A 75 1.95 20.85 15.58
CA TYR A 75 3.16 21.67 15.37
C TYR A 75 2.81 23.16 15.16
N PRO A 76 2.36 23.87 16.21
CA PRO A 76 2.08 25.30 16.11
C PRO A 76 3.35 26.09 15.75
N GLY A 77 3.20 27.19 15.00
CA GLY A 77 4.31 28.03 14.53
C GLY A 77 4.97 27.55 13.24
N HIS A 78 4.45 26.48 12.61
CA HIS A 78 4.92 25.94 11.34
C HIS A 78 3.83 26.04 10.25
N GLU A 79 2.83 26.91 10.42
CA GLU A 79 1.67 27.00 9.54
C GLU A 79 2.05 27.28 8.09
N ASP A 80 3.03 28.16 7.86
CA ASP A 80 3.53 28.51 6.53
C ASP A 80 4.15 27.32 5.82
N PHE A 81 4.88 26.46 6.55
CA PHE A 81 5.43 25.21 6.00
C PHE A 81 4.31 24.26 5.56
N PHE A 82 3.29 24.05 6.40
CA PHE A 82 2.16 23.18 6.08
C PHE A 82 1.37 23.67 4.86
N GLU A 83 1.15 24.98 4.73
CA GLU A 83 0.44 25.52 3.56
C GLU A 83 1.31 25.47 2.29
N ALA A 84 2.61 25.76 2.40
CA ALA A 84 3.54 25.68 1.26
C ALA A 84 3.69 24.26 0.72
N HIS A 85 3.71 23.24 1.59
CA HIS A 85 3.91 21.84 1.23
C HIS A 85 2.62 20.99 1.25
N LYS A 86 1.45 21.63 1.30
CA LYS A 86 0.16 20.96 1.47
C LYS A 86 -0.09 19.83 0.48
N SER A 87 0.15 20.09 -0.81
CA SER A 87 -0.07 19.10 -1.88
C SER A 87 0.88 17.89 -1.75
N GLU A 88 2.14 18.13 -1.39
CA GLU A 88 3.17 17.10 -1.23
C GLU A 88 2.85 16.21 -0.03
N ILE A 89 2.46 16.82 1.09
CA ILE A 89 2.09 16.10 2.31
C ILE A 89 0.83 15.25 2.06
N LEU A 90 -0.19 15.80 1.41
CA LEU A 90 -1.40 15.04 1.07
C LEU A 90 -1.13 13.91 0.08
N PHE A 91 -0.25 14.13 -0.90
CA PHE A 91 0.20 13.10 -1.83
C PHE A 91 0.92 11.97 -1.09
N ALA A 92 1.86 12.31 -0.20
CA ALA A 92 2.55 11.35 0.64
C ALA A 92 1.58 10.55 1.51
N MET A 93 0.62 11.22 2.18
CA MET A 93 -0.42 10.58 2.99
C MET A 93 -1.30 9.62 2.18
N ARG A 94 -1.61 9.95 0.93
CA ARG A 94 -2.36 9.08 0.03
C ARG A 94 -1.58 7.82 -0.37
N SER A 95 -0.26 7.94 -0.48
CA SER A 95 0.63 6.81 -0.81
C SER A 95 0.93 5.89 0.39
N ILE A 96 0.72 6.35 1.62
CA ILE A 96 0.89 5.51 2.82
C ILE A 96 -0.13 4.36 2.76
N LYS A 97 0.39 3.14 2.70
CA LYS A 97 -0.41 1.91 2.71
C LYS A 97 -1.15 1.78 4.04
N SER A 98 -2.41 1.37 3.98
CA SER A 98 -3.15 1.00 5.18
C SER A 98 -2.50 -0.18 5.90
N GLU A 99 -2.69 -0.31 7.21
CA GLU A 99 -2.22 -1.47 7.99
C GLU A 99 -2.70 -2.82 7.44
N LYS A 100 -3.85 -2.84 6.78
CA LYS A 100 -4.32 -4.03 6.09
C LYS A 100 -3.45 -4.33 4.86
N GLU A 101 -3.17 -3.34 4.02
CA GLU A 101 -2.30 -3.50 2.86
C GLU A 101 -0.88 -3.89 3.26
N LEU A 102 -0.34 -3.31 4.33
CA LEU A 102 0.96 -3.71 4.88
C LEU A 102 0.97 -5.17 5.36
N ARG A 103 -0.11 -5.62 6.02
CA ARG A 103 -0.28 -7.04 6.40
C ARG A 103 -0.42 -7.96 5.19
N ASP A 104 -1.18 -7.56 4.17
CA ASP A 104 -1.34 -8.35 2.95
C ASP A 104 -0.02 -8.47 2.17
N ILE A 105 0.77 -7.40 2.11
CA ILE A 105 2.13 -7.39 1.53
C ILE A 105 3.06 -8.29 2.35
N ARG A 106 3.04 -8.19 3.69
CA ARG A 106 3.85 -9.05 4.56
C ARG A 106 3.50 -10.53 4.38
N LYS A 107 2.20 -10.86 4.37
CA LYS A 107 1.71 -12.21 4.13
C LYS A 107 2.12 -12.73 2.75
N TYR A 108 2.16 -11.86 1.74
CA TYR A 108 2.68 -12.22 0.42
C TYR A 108 4.16 -12.62 0.50
N PHE A 109 5.01 -11.85 1.18
CA PHE A 109 6.42 -12.22 1.39
C PHE A 109 6.63 -13.45 2.27
N GLU A 110 5.76 -13.69 3.25
CA GLU A 110 5.80 -14.89 4.10
C GLU A 110 5.39 -16.17 3.34
N THR A 111 4.59 -16.03 2.28
CA THR A 111 4.04 -17.16 1.52
C THR A 111 4.79 -17.45 0.22
N VAL A 112 5.61 -16.53 -0.26
CA VAL A 112 6.43 -16.68 -1.46
C VAL A 112 7.90 -16.80 -1.02
N PRO A 113 8.53 -17.98 -1.15
CA PRO A 113 9.97 -18.12 -0.91
C PRO A 113 10.72 -17.14 -1.81
N ILE A 114 11.75 -16.48 -1.27
CA ILE A 114 12.55 -15.46 -1.97
C ILE A 114 13.06 -15.95 -3.33
N GLU A 115 13.29 -17.25 -3.47
CA GLU A 115 13.74 -17.93 -4.69
C GLU A 115 12.73 -17.87 -5.86
N TYR A 116 11.46 -17.53 -5.59
CA TYR A 116 10.41 -17.35 -6.58
C TYR A 116 9.99 -15.88 -6.77
N ALA A 117 10.66 -14.94 -6.10
CA ALA A 117 10.51 -13.53 -6.42
C ALA A 117 11.06 -13.33 -7.83
N PRO A 118 10.26 -12.81 -8.78
CA PRO A 118 10.74 -12.66 -10.15
C PRO A 118 11.93 -11.67 -10.16
N GLU A 119 12.96 -11.97 -10.94
CA GLU A 119 14.27 -11.27 -10.93
C GLU A 119 14.13 -9.75 -11.12
N ASN A 120 13.05 -9.29 -11.74
CA ASN A 120 12.72 -7.88 -11.91
C ASN A 120 12.26 -7.16 -10.61
N VAL A 121 12.04 -7.88 -9.51
CA VAL A 121 11.78 -7.33 -8.17
C VAL A 121 13.09 -7.13 -7.40
N THR A 122 14.10 -7.94 -7.68
CA THR A 122 15.44 -7.84 -7.07
C THR A 122 16.43 -7.01 -7.91
N SER A 123 16.17 -6.83 -9.21
CA SER A 123 16.96 -6.02 -10.12
C SER A 123 16.34 -4.64 -10.38
N TYR A 124 15.93 -3.90 -9.35
CA TYR A 124 15.75 -2.46 -9.51
C TYR A 124 17.11 -1.78 -9.47
N GLN A 125 17.76 -1.69 -10.63
CA GLN A 125 18.94 -0.85 -10.81
C GLN A 125 18.55 0.61 -10.53
N TYR A 126 19.21 1.17 -9.52
CA TYR A 126 18.98 2.50 -8.99
C TYR A 126 19.24 3.58 -10.04
N ALA A 127 18.16 4.19 -10.54
CA ALA A 127 18.18 5.50 -11.16
C ALA A 127 17.35 6.47 -10.29
N SER A 128 18.02 7.11 -9.32
CA SER A 128 17.82 8.48 -8.82
C SER A 128 16.41 9.03 -8.44
N SER A 129 15.32 8.27 -8.35
CA SER A 129 14.01 8.83 -7.93
C SER A 129 13.13 7.86 -7.15
N SER A 130 13.73 6.90 -6.44
CA SER A 130 13.02 5.77 -5.87
C SER A 130 12.28 6.12 -4.56
N CYS A 131 11.20 5.38 -4.30
CA CYS A 131 10.45 5.31 -3.05
C CYS A 131 11.31 5.09 -1.79
N TYR A 132 12.60 4.75 -1.93
CA TYR A 132 13.55 4.71 -0.83
C TYR A 132 14.01 6.10 -0.37
N ALA A 133 13.93 7.15 -1.20
CA ALA A 133 14.03 8.51 -0.71
C ALA A 133 12.82 8.88 0.17
N GLN A 134 11.67 8.24 -0.04
CA GLN A 134 10.49 8.37 0.82
C GLN A 134 10.62 7.52 2.09
N GLU A 135 11.19 6.31 2.03
CA GLU A 135 11.52 5.53 3.23
C GLU A 135 12.63 6.18 4.04
N ASP A 136 13.71 6.67 3.42
CA ASP A 136 14.76 7.43 4.08
C ASP A 136 14.25 8.77 4.61
N ALA A 137 13.33 9.45 3.91
CA ALA A 137 12.65 10.64 4.44
C ALA A 137 11.69 10.31 5.58
N MET A 138 11.01 9.16 5.55
CA MET A 138 10.15 8.69 6.64
C MET A 138 10.99 8.25 7.84
N ILE A 139 12.12 7.59 7.63
CA ILE A 139 13.08 7.21 8.67
C ILE A 139 13.71 8.49 9.25
N ALA A 140 14.12 9.45 8.42
CA ALA A 140 14.62 10.75 8.88
C ALA A 140 13.56 11.56 9.64
N LEU A 141 12.29 11.50 9.23
CA LEU A 141 11.17 12.11 9.96
C LEU A 141 10.90 11.41 11.30
N LEU A 142 10.98 10.07 11.34
CA LEU A 142 10.83 9.29 12.57
C LEU A 142 12.01 9.50 13.53
N ASP A 143 13.23 9.64 13.00
CA ASP A 143 14.43 9.99 13.77
C ASP A 143 14.38 11.43 14.26
N ALA A 144 13.94 12.39 13.43
CA ALA A 144 13.71 13.77 13.86
C ALA A 144 12.64 13.86 14.95
N ALA A 145 11.53 13.13 14.81
CA ALA A 145 10.49 13.05 15.82
C ALA A 145 11.00 12.39 17.12
N SER A 146 11.85 11.36 17.01
CA SER A 146 12.47 10.70 18.16
C SER A 146 13.50 11.61 18.87
N PHE A 147 14.26 12.40 18.10
CA PHE A 147 15.19 13.40 18.60
C PHE A 147 14.45 14.51 19.36
N LEU A 148 13.37 15.07 18.79
CA LEU A 148 12.53 16.08 19.43
C LEU A 148 11.89 15.56 20.72
N ARG A 149 11.49 14.28 20.76
CA ARG A 149 10.95 13.64 21.96
C ARG A 149 12.01 13.51 23.08
N LYS A 150 13.26 13.17 22.74
CA LYS A 150 14.38 13.16 23.70
C LYS A 150 14.70 14.57 24.21
N PHE A 151 14.72 15.56 23.34
CA PHE A 151 14.99 16.96 23.71
C PHE A 151 13.93 17.53 24.67
N ARG A 152 12.67 17.10 24.51
CA ARG A 152 11.57 17.47 25.39
C ARG A 152 11.70 16.85 26.79
N SER A 153 12.24 15.62 26.88
CA SER A 153 12.50 14.94 28.16
C SER A 153 13.60 15.62 28.97
N THR A 154 14.65 16.13 28.31
CA THR A 154 15.77 16.80 28.99
C THR A 154 15.43 18.21 29.46
N ASN A 155 14.47 18.89 28.82
CA ASN A 155 14.01 20.22 29.25
C ASN A 155 12.97 20.19 30.37
N THR A 156 12.28 19.07 30.58
CA THR A 156 11.34 18.90 31.72
C THR A 156 12.03 18.51 33.03
N GLU A 157 13.30 18.12 32.99
CA GLU A 157 14.07 17.68 34.18
C GLU A 157 14.98 18.74 34.80
N ASN A 158 14.98 19.99 34.31
CA ASN A 158 15.63 21.12 34.99
C ASN A 158 14.63 22.20 35.44
N PRO A 159 13.77 21.93 36.45
CA PRO A 159 13.16 22.98 37.23
C PRO A 159 14.06 23.29 38.41
N THR A 160 15.16 24.03 38.21
CA THR A 160 15.90 24.57 39.37
C THR A 160 16.47 25.97 39.11
N ILE A 161 15.81 26.91 39.78
CA ILE A 161 16.40 27.97 40.60
C ILE A 161 16.92 29.20 39.82
N HIS A 162 16.06 30.22 39.70
CA HIS A 162 16.14 31.42 40.55
C HIS A 162 14.82 32.19 40.55
#